data_AF-A0AAW0E8S3-F1
#
_entry.id   AF-A0AAW0E8S3-F1
#
_cell.length_a   1.000
_cell.length_b   1.000
_cell.length_c   1.000
_cell.angle_alpha   90.00
_cell.angle_beta   90.00
_cell.angle_gamma   90.00
#
_symmetry.space_group_name_H-M   'P 1'
#
loop_
_entity.id
_entity.type
_entity.pdbx_description
1 polymer ?
#
loop_
_entity_poly.entity_id
_entity_poly.type
_entity_poly.pdbx_seq_one_letter_code
_entity_poly.pdbx_strand_id
1 'polypeptide(L)'
;MIFAATPPYDGTLARYYRVPGSLVYPLPDHVTLEDGAMAIGASRIIAVDIVPSRLEFAQQYVGAETYQPPPPAENEARMDYSRRNADVMKKTLGIEDRGPKAIDLVIDASGAEVSIQTAFYVVKIGGIFVQVGMGKPENTIDLGMLMVKELVYKGSFRYGPGDYTLAIALVSQGKIDLKPLVTHRYTFQEALTAFQATRAGKSEDGKGVIKAIISGPDVAVDNV
;
A
#
# COMPACT_ATOMS: atom_id res chain seq x y z
N MET A 1 4.29 -5.30 -23.57
CA MET A 1 3.08 -4.77 -22.90
C MET A 1 3.26 -3.27 -22.73
N ILE A 2 2.33 -2.45 -23.26
CA ILE A 2 2.34 -0.99 -23.07
C ILE A 2 1.35 -0.69 -21.95
N PHE A 3 1.77 0.04 -20.93
CA PHE A 3 0.92 0.40 -19.80
C PHE A 3 0.31 1.78 -20.03
N ALA A 4 -1.01 1.86 -19.89
CA ALA A 4 -1.74 3.13 -19.96
C ALA A 4 -1.24 4.08 -18.87
N ALA A 5 -1.05 5.37 -19.18
CA ALA A 5 -0.50 6.37 -18.26
C ALA A 5 0.99 6.22 -17.90
N THR A 6 1.79 5.52 -18.71
CA THR A 6 3.25 5.71 -18.75
C THR A 6 3.60 6.59 -19.94
N PRO A 7 4.18 7.79 -19.75
CA PRO A 7 4.60 8.61 -20.89
C PRO A 7 5.48 7.81 -21.88
N PRO A 8 5.24 7.90 -23.21
CA PRO A 8 4.35 8.83 -23.91
C PRO A 8 2.90 8.31 -24.12
N TYR A 9 2.49 7.23 -23.46
CA TYR A 9 1.20 6.57 -23.69
C TYR A 9 0.08 7.12 -22.79
N ASP A 10 -1.05 7.47 -23.41
CA ASP A 10 -2.23 7.99 -22.71
C ASP A 10 -2.79 7.02 -21.65
N GLY A 11 -3.45 7.58 -20.63
CA GLY A 11 -4.17 6.85 -19.59
C GLY A 11 -5.55 6.36 -20.05
N THR A 12 -6.26 5.70 -19.14
CA THR A 12 -7.60 5.12 -19.41
C THR A 12 -8.77 6.04 -19.02
N LEU A 13 -8.52 7.26 -18.54
CA LEU A 13 -9.56 8.23 -18.19
C LEU A 13 -10.11 8.90 -19.45
N ALA A 14 -10.85 8.14 -20.26
CA ALA A 14 -11.44 8.55 -21.53
C ALA A 14 -12.74 7.75 -21.80
N ARG A 15 -13.52 8.15 -22.82
CA ARG A 15 -14.74 7.42 -23.21
C ARG A 15 -14.47 6.02 -23.76
N TYR A 16 -13.37 5.87 -24.49
CA TYR A 16 -12.97 4.61 -25.10
C TYR A 16 -11.47 4.40 -24.91
N TYR A 17 -11.06 3.16 -24.63
CA TYR A 17 -9.66 2.77 -24.52
C TYR A 17 -9.45 1.40 -25.16
N ARG A 18 -8.41 1.26 -25.99
CA ARG A 18 -8.06 -0.02 -26.64
C ARG A 18 -7.05 -0.77 -25.79
N VAL A 19 -7.40 -1.99 -25.38
CA VAL A 19 -6.51 -2.88 -24.59
C VAL A 19 -6.35 -4.23 -25.31
N PRO A 20 -5.16 -4.86 -25.30
CA PRO A 20 -4.99 -6.23 -25.79
C PRO A 20 -5.89 -7.21 -25.02
N GLY A 21 -6.57 -8.11 -25.72
CA GLY A 21 -7.52 -9.05 -25.12
C GLY A 21 -6.91 -9.97 -24.04
N SER A 22 -5.62 -10.27 -24.14
CA SER A 22 -4.87 -11.04 -23.12
C SER A 22 -4.71 -10.32 -21.77
N LEU A 23 -5.08 -9.04 -21.70
CA LEU A 23 -5.05 -8.22 -20.49
C LEU A 23 -6.47 -7.84 -20.01
N VAL A 24 -7.49 -8.45 -20.61
CA VAL A 24 -8.90 -8.30 -20.21
C VAL A 24 -9.29 -9.51 -19.38
N TYR A 25 -9.58 -9.28 -18.11
CA TYR A 25 -10.03 -10.32 -17.19
C TYR A 25 -11.53 -10.14 -16.96
N PRO A 26 -12.38 -11.10 -17.38
CA PRO A 26 -13.82 -11.01 -17.14
C PRO A 26 -14.09 -11.07 -15.64
N LEU A 27 -14.99 -10.22 -15.16
CA LEU A 27 -15.49 -10.30 -13.79
C LEU A 27 -16.57 -11.41 -13.73
N PRO A 28 -16.58 -12.30 -12.72
CA PRO A 28 -17.63 -13.30 -12.60
C PRO A 28 -18.97 -12.67 -12.18
N ASP A 29 -20.09 -13.21 -12.71
CA ASP A 29 -21.43 -12.63 -12.56
C ASP A 29 -22.07 -12.76 -11.16
N HIS A 30 -21.48 -13.51 -10.21
CA HIS A 30 -22.17 -13.97 -8.99
C HIS A 30 -21.24 -14.19 -7.77
N VAL A 31 -20.24 -13.33 -7.59
CA VAL A 31 -19.28 -13.42 -6.48
C VAL A 31 -19.95 -13.37 -5.08
N THR A 32 -20.13 -14.55 -4.48
CA THR A 32 -20.35 -14.97 -3.06
C THR A 32 -20.07 -16.49 -3.00
N LEU A 33 -19.65 -17.20 -1.95
CA LEU A 33 -19.10 -17.02 -0.61
C LEU A 33 -18.22 -18.27 -0.42
N GLU A 34 -16.93 -18.15 -0.09
CA GLU A 34 -16.09 -19.12 0.65
C GLU A 34 -14.59 -18.89 0.34
N ASP A 35 -13.99 -18.07 1.21
CA ASP A 35 -12.61 -18.10 1.70
C ASP A 35 -11.35 -17.75 0.84
N GLY A 36 -10.73 -16.55 0.99
CA GLY A 36 -9.25 -16.33 1.05
C GLY A 36 -8.64 -14.99 1.62
N ALA A 37 -8.29 -14.89 2.92
CA ALA A 37 -7.40 -13.87 3.58
C ALA A 37 -7.19 -14.22 5.09
N MET A 38 -7.25 -15.50 5.46
CA MET A 38 -6.06 -16.33 5.72
C MET A 38 -5.14 -16.70 4.52
N ALA A 39 -5.34 -16.18 3.31
CA ALA A 39 -4.79 -16.76 2.09
C ALA A 39 -3.26 -16.70 1.88
N ILE A 40 -2.48 -15.94 2.66
CA ILE A 40 -1.00 -15.91 2.53
C ILE A 40 -0.27 -16.28 3.84
N GLY A 41 -1.01 -16.64 4.91
CA GLY A 41 -0.43 -17.27 6.10
C GLY A 41 0.44 -16.40 7.04
N ALA A 42 0.40 -15.06 6.92
CA ALA A 42 1.09 -14.19 7.88
C ALA A 42 0.44 -14.30 9.26
N SER A 43 1.23 -14.67 10.27
CA SER A 43 0.75 -14.85 11.65
C SER A 43 0.62 -13.55 12.43
N ARG A 44 1.27 -12.47 11.96
CA ARG A 44 1.27 -11.14 12.58
C ARG A 44 1.39 -10.07 11.49
N ILE A 45 0.55 -9.04 11.56
CA ILE A 45 0.54 -7.92 10.60
C ILE A 45 0.61 -6.61 11.39
N ILE A 46 1.55 -5.75 10.99
CA ILE A 46 1.74 -4.42 11.59
C ILE A 46 1.55 -3.37 10.49
N ALA A 47 0.58 -2.48 10.66
CA ALA A 47 0.35 -1.32 9.82
C ALA A 47 1.06 -0.09 10.41
N VAL A 48 1.81 0.62 9.57
CA VAL A 48 2.56 1.82 9.94
C VAL A 48 2.12 2.98 9.04
N ASP A 49 1.62 4.05 9.64
CA ASP A 49 1.20 5.26 8.93
C ASP A 49 1.27 6.46 9.89
N ILE A 50 1.51 7.65 9.36
CA ILE A 50 1.50 8.90 10.14
C ILE A 50 0.08 9.43 10.36
N VAL A 51 -0.89 8.94 9.58
CA VAL A 51 -2.30 9.36 9.61
C VAL A 51 -3.12 8.41 10.49
N PRO A 52 -3.65 8.88 11.64
CA PRO A 52 -4.38 8.03 12.59
C PRO A 52 -5.57 7.29 11.97
N SER A 53 -6.38 7.96 11.15
CA SER A 53 -7.57 7.35 10.55
C SER A 53 -7.26 6.20 9.59
N ARG A 54 -6.05 6.15 9.01
CA ARG A 54 -5.61 5.02 8.19
C ARG A 54 -5.20 3.82 9.04
N LEU A 55 -4.61 4.07 10.20
CA LEU A 55 -4.30 3.03 11.19
C LEU A 55 -5.59 2.42 11.75
N GLU A 56 -6.54 3.26 12.15
CA GLU A 56 -7.88 2.82 12.60
C GLU A 56 -8.56 1.96 11.54
N PHE A 57 -8.54 2.39 10.28
CA PHE A 57 -9.06 1.61 9.17
C PHE A 57 -8.34 0.26 9.03
N ALA A 58 -7.00 0.23 9.06
CA ALA A 58 -6.24 -1.01 8.93
C ALA A 58 -6.53 -2.00 10.08
N GLN A 59 -6.67 -1.50 11.31
CA GLN A 59 -7.05 -2.31 12.46
C GLN A 59 -8.46 -2.90 12.28
N GLN A 60 -9.43 -2.08 11.87
CA GLN A 60 -10.81 -2.53 11.66
C GLN A 60 -10.96 -3.49 10.48
N TYR A 61 -10.20 -3.26 9.40
CA TYR A 61 -10.37 -3.96 8.14
C TYR A 61 -9.64 -5.31 8.11
N VAL A 62 -8.42 -5.39 8.66
CA VAL A 62 -7.60 -6.63 8.63
C VAL A 62 -7.08 -7.07 10.00
N GLY A 63 -7.49 -6.41 11.09
CA GLY A 63 -7.03 -6.76 12.43
C GLY A 63 -5.55 -6.48 12.67
N ALA A 64 -4.95 -5.58 11.89
CA ALA A 64 -3.53 -5.26 12.02
C ALA A 64 -3.24 -4.60 13.38
N GLU A 65 -2.09 -4.95 13.98
CA GLU A 65 -1.48 -4.08 14.99
C GLU A 65 -1.05 -2.78 14.30
N THR A 66 -1.15 -1.65 14.99
CA THR A 66 -0.90 -0.35 14.39
C THR A 66 0.23 0.38 15.09
N TYR A 67 1.04 1.12 14.33
CA TYR A 67 2.06 1.99 14.88
C TYR A 67 2.06 3.33 14.16
N GLN A 68 1.89 4.40 14.93
CA GLN A 68 2.06 5.77 14.44
C GLN A 68 3.48 6.25 14.80
N PRO A 69 4.35 6.51 13.80
CA PRO A 69 5.67 7.07 14.05
C PRO A 69 5.57 8.41 14.79
N PRO A 70 6.39 8.67 15.83
CA PRO A 70 6.51 9.98 16.42
C PRO A 70 7.06 10.97 15.39
N PRO A 71 6.79 12.28 15.51
CA PRO A 71 7.41 13.27 14.63
C PRO A 71 8.95 13.31 14.81
N PRO A 72 9.69 13.76 13.78
CA PRO A 72 11.12 14.03 13.92
C PRO A 72 11.36 15.16 14.93
N ALA A 73 12.48 15.06 15.66
CA ALA A 73 12.92 16.15 16.53
C ALA A 73 13.48 17.30 15.69
N GLU A 74 13.58 18.49 16.30
CA GLU A 74 14.12 19.66 15.64
C GLU A 74 15.58 19.40 15.20
N ASN A 75 15.88 19.67 13.92
CA ASN A 75 17.19 19.45 13.29
C ASN A 75 17.71 18.00 13.32
N GLU A 76 16.84 17.01 13.55
CA GLU A 76 17.22 15.60 13.53
C GLU A 76 17.49 15.13 12.09
N ALA A 77 18.65 14.50 11.88
CA ALA A 77 18.97 13.92 10.59
C ALA A 77 18.02 12.74 10.29
N ARG A 78 17.68 12.55 9.01
CA ARG A 78 16.70 11.52 8.58
C ARG A 78 17.11 10.11 8.99
N MET A 79 18.42 9.81 8.93
CA MET A 79 18.96 8.53 9.39
C MET A 79 18.83 8.34 10.91
N ASP A 80 19.08 9.40 11.70
CA ASP A 80 18.96 9.35 13.16
C ASP A 80 17.50 9.19 13.58
N TYR A 81 16.60 9.95 12.94
CA TYR A 81 15.16 9.79 13.09
C TYR A 81 14.73 8.36 12.80
N SER A 82 15.16 7.78 11.67
CA SER A 82 14.75 6.45 11.25
C SER A 82 15.24 5.35 12.20
N ARG A 83 16.46 5.49 12.72
CA ARG A 83 17.01 4.57 13.74
C ARG A 83 16.22 4.68 15.05
N ARG A 84 16.01 5.89 15.56
CA ARG A 84 15.22 6.14 16.77
C ARG A 84 13.79 5.64 16.62
N ASN A 85 13.16 5.91 15.48
CA ASN A 85 11.80 5.46 15.16
C ASN A 85 11.70 3.93 15.18
N ALA A 86 12.67 3.23 14.58
CA ALA A 86 12.72 1.78 14.63
C ALA A 86 12.88 1.24 16.06
N ASP A 87 13.74 1.85 16.89
CA ASP A 87 13.92 1.45 18.29
C ASP A 87 12.63 1.64 19.11
N VAL A 88 11.95 2.78 18.91
CA VAL A 88 10.65 3.04 19.54
C VAL A 88 9.61 2.03 19.07
N MET A 89 9.51 1.78 17.76
CA MET A 89 8.57 0.78 17.20
C MET A 89 8.82 -0.60 17.80
N LYS A 90 10.08 -1.05 17.83
CA LYS A 90 10.44 -2.35 18.37
C LYS A 90 10.08 -2.47 19.84
N LYS A 91 10.36 -1.44 20.64
CA LYS A 91 10.02 -1.41 22.07
C LYS A 91 8.51 -1.42 22.29
N THR A 92 7.76 -0.59 21.57
CA THR A 92 6.31 -0.44 21.73
C THR A 92 5.55 -1.71 21.34
N LEU A 93 5.98 -2.38 20.28
CA LEU A 93 5.30 -3.57 19.75
C LEU A 93 5.96 -4.89 20.17
N GLY A 94 7.02 -4.84 20.98
CA GLY A 94 7.77 -6.03 21.38
C GLY A 94 8.34 -6.81 20.18
N ILE A 95 8.84 -6.11 19.16
CA ILE A 95 9.51 -6.72 18.01
C ILE A 95 10.94 -7.08 18.41
N GLU A 96 11.31 -8.34 18.18
CA GLU A 96 12.63 -8.87 18.45
C GLU A 96 13.47 -8.93 17.16
N ASP A 97 14.80 -8.99 17.27
CA ASP A 97 15.69 -9.10 16.09
C ASP A 97 15.70 -10.51 15.48
N ARG A 98 15.26 -11.51 16.25
CA ARG A 98 15.19 -12.92 15.88
C ARG A 98 14.02 -13.59 16.59
N GLY A 99 13.65 -14.79 16.14
CA GLY A 99 12.60 -15.58 16.78
C GLY A 99 11.19 -15.20 16.34
N PRO A 100 10.17 -15.70 17.04
CA PRO A 100 8.77 -15.67 16.58
C PRO A 100 8.14 -14.27 16.59
N LYS A 101 8.76 -13.29 17.25
CA LYS A 101 8.29 -11.89 17.27
C LYS A 101 9.05 -10.97 16.31
N ALA A 102 9.99 -11.52 15.55
CA ALA A 102 10.74 -10.77 14.57
C ALA A 102 9.92 -10.52 13.30
N ILE A 103 10.32 -9.53 12.51
CA ILE A 103 9.63 -9.17 11.26
C ILE A 103 10.36 -9.79 10.08
N ASP A 104 9.76 -10.81 9.48
CA ASP A 104 10.30 -11.53 8.32
C ASP A 104 10.29 -10.70 7.04
N LEU A 105 9.27 -9.86 6.89
CA LEU A 105 8.96 -9.12 5.68
C LEU A 105 8.48 -7.71 6.01
N VAL A 106 9.09 -6.71 5.38
CA VAL A 106 8.59 -5.34 5.37
C VAL A 106 8.22 -4.94 3.94
N ILE A 107 7.03 -4.36 3.76
CA ILE A 107 6.58 -3.81 2.51
C ILE A 107 6.46 -2.29 2.68
N ASP A 108 7.36 -1.53 2.07
CA ASP A 108 7.20 -0.08 2.02
C ASP A 108 6.24 0.29 0.89
N ALA A 109 5.03 0.70 1.26
CA ALA A 109 4.02 1.23 0.36
C ALA A 109 3.97 2.78 0.35
N SER A 110 4.89 3.44 1.08
CA SER A 110 4.90 4.90 1.23
C SER A 110 5.80 5.61 0.22
N GLY A 111 6.96 5.03 -0.11
CA GLY A 111 8.03 5.71 -0.84
C GLY A 111 8.76 6.78 -0.02
N ALA A 112 8.41 6.98 1.25
CA ALA A 112 9.05 7.97 2.09
C ALA A 112 10.43 7.47 2.52
N GLU A 113 11.48 8.25 2.25
CA GLU A 113 12.86 7.86 2.58
C GLU A 113 13.04 7.38 4.03
N VAL A 114 12.40 8.07 5.00
CA VAL A 114 12.47 7.68 6.42
C VAL A 114 11.74 6.37 6.74
N SER A 115 10.69 6.04 5.98
CA SER A 115 10.01 4.74 6.11
C SER A 115 10.92 3.61 5.62
N ILE A 116 11.55 3.81 4.45
CA ILE A 116 12.52 2.89 3.85
C ILE A 116 13.71 2.67 4.80
N GLN A 117 14.27 3.75 5.34
CA GLN A 117 15.37 3.69 6.30
C GLN A 117 14.95 2.98 7.60
N THR A 118 13.78 3.30 8.17
CA THR A 118 13.25 2.64 9.38
C THR A 118 13.12 1.13 9.15
N ALA A 119 12.63 0.72 7.98
CA ALA A 119 12.41 -0.68 7.63
C ALA A 119 13.69 -1.53 7.76
N PHE A 120 14.86 -0.99 7.38
CA PHE A 120 16.14 -1.71 7.49
C PHE A 120 16.50 -2.05 8.94
N TYR A 121 16.09 -1.21 9.89
CA TYR A 121 16.32 -1.43 11.32
C TYR A 121 15.28 -2.36 11.94
N VAL A 122 14.06 -2.41 11.41
CA VAL A 122 12.96 -3.25 11.91
C VAL A 122 12.99 -4.67 11.37
N VAL A 123 13.30 -4.86 10.08
CA VAL A 123 13.36 -6.19 9.47
C VAL A 123 14.45 -7.04 10.12
N LYS A 124 14.15 -8.33 10.32
CA LYS A 124 15.07 -9.26 10.97
C LYS A 124 16.30 -9.56 10.10
N ILE A 125 17.31 -10.18 10.71
CA ILE A 125 18.46 -10.73 9.98
C ILE A 125 17.96 -11.83 9.00
N GLY A 126 18.40 -11.75 7.75
CA GLY A 126 17.97 -12.58 6.63
C GLY A 126 16.55 -12.27 6.13
N GLY A 127 15.94 -11.18 6.61
CA GLY A 127 14.59 -10.77 6.23
C GLY A 127 14.52 -10.06 4.89
N ILE A 128 13.29 -9.84 4.43
CA ILE A 128 12.99 -9.29 3.10
C ILE A 128 12.41 -7.89 3.24
N PHE A 129 12.95 -6.95 2.49
CA PHE A 129 12.38 -5.64 2.27
C PHE A 129 11.84 -5.54 0.84
N VAL A 130 10.60 -5.08 0.68
CA VAL A 130 9.96 -4.87 -0.62
C VAL A 130 9.58 -3.39 -0.79
N GLN A 131 10.21 -2.73 -1.75
CA GLN A 131 9.88 -1.37 -2.18
C GLN A 131 8.72 -1.41 -3.17
N VAL A 132 7.55 -0.92 -2.76
CA VAL A 132 6.37 -0.75 -3.62
C VAL A 132 6.07 0.74 -3.85
N GLY A 133 6.17 1.53 -2.78
CA GLY A 133 5.87 2.96 -2.80
C GLY A 133 6.83 3.71 -3.73
N MET A 134 6.29 4.63 -4.53
CA MET A 134 7.09 5.45 -5.44
C MET A 134 7.45 6.78 -4.77
N GLY A 135 8.67 6.85 -4.26
CA GLY A 135 9.24 8.03 -3.63
C GLY A 135 10.12 8.86 -4.55
N LYS A 136 11.08 9.56 -3.95
CA LYS A 136 12.21 10.13 -4.70
C LYS A 136 12.98 9.00 -5.40
N PRO A 137 13.52 9.24 -6.62
CA PRO A 137 14.30 8.23 -7.34
C PRO A 137 15.58 7.83 -6.60
N GLU A 138 16.14 8.76 -5.83
CA GLU A 138 17.35 8.56 -5.04
C GLU A 138 17.00 8.69 -3.56
N ASN A 139 17.43 7.71 -2.76
CA ASN A 139 17.24 7.66 -1.32
C ASN A 139 18.55 7.29 -0.65
N THR A 140 18.84 7.91 0.49
CA THR A 140 19.94 7.47 1.35
C THR A 140 19.53 6.23 2.14
N ILE A 141 20.35 5.19 2.15
CA ILE A 141 20.12 3.96 2.92
C ILE A 141 21.39 3.50 3.65
N ASP A 142 21.21 2.78 4.76
CA ASP A 142 22.31 2.17 5.51
C ASP A 142 22.73 0.85 4.86
N LEU A 143 23.69 0.94 3.92
CA LEU A 143 24.25 -0.25 3.26
C LEU A 143 24.98 -1.19 4.23
N GLY A 144 25.54 -0.65 5.32
CA GLY A 144 26.14 -1.45 6.38
C GLY A 144 25.11 -2.37 7.02
N MET A 145 23.92 -1.83 7.32
CA MET A 145 22.80 -2.61 7.86
C MET A 145 22.30 -3.67 6.86
N LEU A 146 22.19 -3.32 5.57
CA LEU A 146 21.81 -4.27 4.52
C LEU A 146 22.76 -5.47 4.50
N MET A 147 24.07 -5.23 4.57
CA MET A 147 25.09 -6.28 4.56
C MET A 147 25.10 -7.09 5.85
N VAL A 148 25.15 -6.44 7.02
CA VAL A 148 25.25 -7.11 8.33
C VAL A 148 24.03 -7.97 8.63
N LYS A 149 22.85 -7.54 8.19
CA LYS A 149 21.62 -8.32 8.34
C LYS A 149 21.35 -9.24 7.15
N GLU A 150 22.20 -9.29 6.13
CA GLU A 150 21.98 -10.08 4.90
C GLU A 150 20.58 -9.88 4.31
N LEU A 151 20.13 -8.62 4.23
CA LEU A 151 18.77 -8.31 3.79
C LEU A 151 18.60 -8.56 2.30
N VAL A 152 17.41 -9.04 1.94
CA VAL A 152 16.98 -9.10 0.55
C VAL A 152 16.17 -7.85 0.23
N TYR A 153 16.72 -6.94 -0.58
CA TYR A 153 16.01 -5.77 -1.10
C TYR A 153 15.37 -6.12 -2.45
N LYS A 154 14.04 -6.02 -2.55
CA LYS A 154 13.29 -6.24 -3.79
C LYS A 154 12.52 -4.98 -4.19
N GLY A 155 12.61 -4.61 -5.46
CA GLY A 155 11.63 -3.73 -6.07
C GLY A 155 10.39 -4.51 -6.47
N SER A 156 9.22 -3.89 -6.37
CA SER A 156 7.97 -4.41 -6.91
C SER A 156 7.30 -3.34 -7.75
N PHE A 157 7.05 -3.67 -9.02
CA PHE A 157 6.39 -2.74 -9.94
C PHE A 157 5.18 -3.42 -10.58
N ARG A 158 4.00 -2.92 -10.23
CA ARG A 158 2.69 -3.38 -10.72
C ARG A 158 2.38 -4.81 -10.27
N TYR A 159 2.47 -5.77 -11.19
CA TYR A 159 1.98 -7.13 -11.05
C TYR A 159 2.63 -8.02 -12.10
N GLY A 160 2.79 -9.30 -11.76
CA GLY A 160 3.22 -10.37 -12.65
C GLY A 160 2.06 -11.18 -13.24
N PRO A 161 2.37 -12.14 -14.13
CA PRO A 161 1.38 -13.11 -14.59
C PRO A 161 0.75 -13.86 -13.41
N GLY A 162 -0.58 -13.95 -13.39
CA GLY A 162 -1.33 -14.65 -12.34
C GLY A 162 -1.83 -13.78 -11.19
N ASP A 163 -1.26 -12.59 -10.97
CA ASP A 163 -1.67 -11.71 -9.86
C ASP A 163 -3.13 -11.26 -9.98
N TYR A 164 -3.60 -10.92 -11.19
CA TYR A 164 -5.01 -10.60 -11.42
C TYR A 164 -5.92 -11.79 -11.14
N THR A 165 -5.54 -12.98 -11.58
CA THR A 165 -6.30 -14.21 -11.33
C THR A 165 -6.40 -14.47 -9.83
N LEU A 166 -5.30 -14.33 -9.10
CA LEU A 166 -5.28 -14.47 -7.65
C LEU A 166 -6.14 -13.40 -6.98
N ALA A 167 -5.97 -12.12 -7.33
CA ALA A 167 -6.73 -11.02 -6.73
C ALA A 167 -8.24 -11.19 -6.96
N ILE A 168 -8.66 -11.55 -8.18
CA ILE A 168 -10.05 -11.85 -8.50
C ILE A 168 -10.53 -13.04 -7.68
N ALA A 169 -9.73 -14.11 -7.53
CA ALA A 169 -10.11 -15.26 -6.71
C ALA A 169 -10.31 -14.88 -5.24
N LEU A 170 -9.40 -14.11 -4.63
CA LEU A 170 -9.49 -13.65 -3.23
C LEU A 170 -10.73 -12.80 -2.96
N VAL A 171 -11.07 -11.92 -3.90
CA VAL A 171 -12.31 -11.11 -3.85
C VAL A 171 -13.53 -11.99 -4.10
N SER A 172 -13.45 -12.89 -5.09
CA SER A 172 -14.54 -13.82 -5.46
C SER A 172 -14.94 -14.74 -4.31
N GLN A 173 -13.96 -15.14 -3.52
CA GLN A 173 -14.12 -15.95 -2.32
C GLN A 173 -14.56 -15.12 -1.10
N GLY A 174 -14.69 -13.80 -1.23
CA GLY A 174 -15.21 -12.93 -0.18
C GLY A 174 -14.24 -12.67 0.96
N LYS A 175 -12.94 -12.80 0.74
CA LYS A 175 -11.96 -12.55 1.80
C LYS A 175 -11.07 -11.35 1.62
N ILE A 176 -11.20 -10.69 0.49
CA ILE A 176 -10.92 -9.27 0.43
C ILE A 176 -12.24 -8.58 0.10
N ASP A 177 -12.79 -7.85 1.07
CA ASP A 177 -13.95 -6.98 0.83
C ASP A 177 -13.48 -5.63 0.30
N LEU A 178 -13.67 -5.40 -1.00
CA LEU A 178 -13.22 -4.15 -1.62
C LEU A 178 -14.08 -2.94 -1.23
N LYS A 179 -15.31 -3.15 -0.73
CA LYS A 179 -16.28 -2.04 -0.53
C LYS A 179 -15.76 -0.98 0.45
N PRO A 180 -15.19 -1.33 1.62
CA PRO A 180 -14.68 -0.34 2.58
C PRO A 180 -13.44 0.41 2.06
N LEU A 181 -12.72 -0.14 1.08
CA LEU A 181 -11.54 0.52 0.52
C LEU A 181 -11.93 1.72 -0.36
N VAL A 182 -13.07 1.66 -1.06
CA VAL A 182 -13.58 2.74 -1.90
C VAL A 182 -14.28 3.79 -1.04
N THR A 183 -13.53 4.78 -0.57
CA THR A 183 -14.07 5.80 0.34
C THR A 183 -14.78 6.94 -0.37
N HIS A 184 -14.43 7.22 -1.63
CA HIS A 184 -15.01 8.34 -2.38
C HIS A 184 -15.29 7.95 -3.83
N ARG A 185 -16.39 8.49 -4.35
CA ARG A 185 -16.77 8.34 -5.75
C ARG A 185 -17.08 9.71 -6.32
N TYR A 186 -16.61 9.94 -7.54
CA TYR A 186 -16.72 11.19 -8.25
C TYR A 186 -17.25 10.91 -9.66
N THR A 187 -18.00 11.85 -10.21
CA THR A 187 -18.33 11.87 -11.64
C THR A 187 -17.09 12.20 -12.47
N PHE A 188 -17.15 11.94 -13.77
CA PHE A 188 -16.09 12.36 -14.70
C PHE A 188 -15.82 13.87 -14.64
N GLN A 189 -16.87 14.69 -14.50
CA GLN A 189 -16.78 16.16 -14.42
C GLN A 189 -16.05 16.63 -13.15
N GLU A 190 -16.07 15.83 -12.09
CA GLU A 190 -15.41 16.10 -10.80
C GLU A 190 -13.99 15.55 -10.74
N ALA A 191 -13.41 15.07 -11.85
CA ALA A 191 -12.08 14.47 -11.86
C ALA A 191 -11.03 15.37 -11.18
N LEU A 192 -11.07 16.69 -11.41
CA LEU A 192 -10.13 17.62 -10.77
C LEU A 192 -10.28 17.63 -9.24
N THR A 193 -11.52 17.67 -8.73
CA THR A 193 -11.83 17.58 -7.30
C THR A 193 -11.34 16.26 -6.72
N ALA A 194 -11.54 15.14 -7.43
CA ALA A 194 -11.06 13.83 -7.02
C ALA A 194 -9.52 13.78 -6.89
N PHE A 195 -8.79 14.36 -7.85
CA PHE A 195 -7.33 14.48 -7.79
C PHE A 195 -6.87 15.36 -6.63
N GLN A 196 -7.56 16.48 -6.36
CA GLN A 196 -7.25 17.37 -5.25
C GLN A 196 -7.49 16.68 -3.89
N ALA A 197 -8.62 16.00 -3.73
CA ALA A 197 -8.95 15.24 -2.53
C ALA A 197 -7.93 14.11 -2.27
N THR A 198 -7.56 13.36 -3.32
CA THR A 198 -6.54 12.31 -3.25
C THR A 198 -5.19 12.88 -2.82
N ARG A 199 -4.78 14.02 -3.41
CA ARG A 199 -3.52 14.70 -3.06
C ARG A 199 -3.52 15.22 -1.63
N ALA A 200 -4.64 15.76 -1.14
CA ALA A 200 -4.78 16.25 0.23
C ALA A 200 -4.89 15.12 1.26
N GLY A 201 -5.18 13.88 0.82
CA GLY A 201 -5.49 12.75 1.69
C GLY A 201 -6.85 12.86 2.38
N LYS A 202 -7.64 13.87 2.03
CA LYS A 202 -8.96 14.16 2.58
C LYS A 202 -9.84 14.90 1.57
N SER A 203 -11.13 14.67 1.62
CA SER A 203 -12.17 15.39 0.86
C SER A 203 -12.45 16.78 1.45
N GLU A 204 -13.25 17.57 0.74
CA GLU A 204 -13.65 18.93 1.16
C GLU A 204 -14.44 18.93 2.49
N ASP A 205 -15.19 17.86 2.76
CA ASP A 205 -15.91 17.66 4.03
C ASP A 205 -15.00 17.10 5.15
N GLY A 206 -13.70 16.97 4.90
CA GLY A 206 -12.69 16.58 5.87
C GLY A 206 -12.53 15.07 6.09
N LYS A 207 -13.29 14.22 5.38
CA LYS A 207 -13.16 12.76 5.51
C LYS A 207 -11.88 12.25 4.85
N GLY A 208 -11.27 11.22 5.45
CA GLY A 208 -10.05 10.61 4.93
C GLY A 208 -10.28 9.93 3.59
N VAL A 209 -9.37 10.17 2.63
CA VAL A 209 -9.40 9.51 1.31
C VAL A 209 -8.43 8.33 1.32
N ILE A 210 -8.95 7.12 1.08
CA ILE A 210 -8.16 5.89 0.89
C ILE A 210 -8.14 5.56 -0.61
N LYS A 211 -9.31 5.39 -1.21
CA LYS A 211 -9.47 5.21 -2.66
C LYS A 211 -10.59 6.09 -3.17
N ALA A 212 -10.25 6.97 -4.11
CA ALA A 212 -11.21 7.69 -4.93
C ALA A 212 -11.42 6.94 -6.26
N ILE A 213 -12.68 6.79 -6.68
CA ILE A 213 -13.05 6.27 -7.98
C ILE A 213 -13.73 7.38 -8.78
N ILE A 214 -13.26 7.60 -10.00
CA ILE A 214 -13.91 8.50 -10.95
C ILE A 214 -14.68 7.63 -11.94
N SER A 215 -15.99 7.83 -12.01
CA SER A 215 -16.84 7.14 -12.97
C SER A 215 -16.53 7.62 -14.39
N GLY A 216 -16.68 6.73 -15.37
CA GLY A 216 -16.50 7.09 -16.78
C GLY A 216 -17.53 8.16 -17.23
N PRO A 217 -17.27 8.83 -18.37
CA PRO A 217 -18.28 9.70 -18.96
C PRO A 217 -19.55 8.88 -19.21
N ASP A 218 -20.69 9.36 -18.70
CA ASP A 218 -22.01 8.73 -18.81
C ASP A 218 -22.25 7.49 -17.90
N VAL A 219 -21.37 7.24 -16.92
CA VAL A 219 -21.58 6.24 -15.86
C VAL A 219 -22.04 6.93 -14.57
N ALA A 220 -23.20 6.53 -14.04
CA ALA A 220 -23.70 7.04 -12.77
C ALA A 220 -22.82 6.59 -11.59
N VAL A 221 -22.65 7.46 -10.60
CA VAL A 221 -21.75 7.27 -9.45
C VAL A 221 -22.13 6.06 -8.60
N ASP A 222 -23.43 5.75 -8.53
CA ASP A 222 -24.00 4.71 -7.66
C ASP A 222 -24.05 3.32 -8.30
N ASN A 223 -23.66 3.17 -9.57
CA ASN A 223 -23.91 1.96 -10.37
C ASN A 223 -22.80 0.89 -10.35
N VAL A 224 -21.87 0.89 -9.38
CA VAL A 224 -20.83 -0.16 -9.25
C VAL A 224 -20.50 -0.49 -7.81
#